data_AF-A0AAD9N9L2-F1
#
_entry.id   AF-A0AAD9N9L2-F1
#
_cell.length_a   1.000
_cell.length_b   1.000
_cell.length_c   1.000
_cell.angle_alpha   90.00
_cell.angle_beta   90.00
_cell.angle_gamma   90.00
#
_symmetry.space_group_name_H-M   'P 1'
#
loop_
_entity.id
_entity.type
_entity.pdbx_description
1 polymer ?
#
loop_
_entity_poly.entity_id
_entity_poly.type
_entity_poly.pdbx_seq_one_letter_code
_entity_poly.pdbx_strand_id
1 'polypeptide(L)'
;MCVLHVSVCAVGPFTHMEGVDVADVPKYGGSVRLADYCPFTQPYMEKSSSRTSQCAFIDNKVEDKFNYLREAFGYSSICLRHKGTWSLQLVGKGQKLYPRRYGAGCYRVECGSKESDGFVVYVDNTTYKCHTEDQELTVSSLVRQRVHTGVLVCPSYREACMKRTVLHYYADDQKEVIPKYKGTSGVSSWSVSLTLGVATVTFQVIWSHHL
;
A
#
# COMPACT_ATOMS: atom_id res chain seq x y z
N MET A 1 -11.60 -0.45 3.78
CA MET A 1 -11.87 -0.45 2.32
C MET A 1 -10.62 0.04 1.61
N CYS A 2 -10.23 -0.60 0.50
CA CYS A 2 -8.95 -0.36 -0.20
C CYS A 2 -9.26 0.32 -1.53
N VAL A 3 -9.36 1.65 -1.58
CA VAL A 3 -9.79 2.35 -2.82
C VAL A 3 -8.64 3.09 -3.48
N LEU A 4 -7.69 3.61 -2.71
CA LEU A 4 -6.57 4.40 -3.25
C LEU A 4 -5.27 3.61 -3.33
N HIS A 5 -5.06 2.72 -2.36
CA HIS A 5 -3.79 2.03 -2.17
C HIS A 5 -4.06 0.61 -1.68
N VAL A 6 -3.32 -0.37 -2.22
CA VAL A 6 -3.31 -1.72 -1.66
C VAL A 6 -2.89 -1.64 -0.20
N SER A 7 -3.63 -2.29 0.69
CA SER A 7 -3.39 -2.16 2.12
C SER A 7 -3.34 -3.53 2.77
N VAL A 8 -2.49 -3.65 3.79
CA VAL A 8 -2.37 -4.86 4.61
C VAL A 8 -2.89 -4.58 6.01
N CYS A 9 -3.47 -5.58 6.66
CA CYS A 9 -3.84 -5.43 8.07
C CYS A 9 -2.57 -5.23 8.90
N ALA A 10 -2.45 -4.09 9.56
CA ALA A 10 -1.31 -3.78 10.41
C ALA A 10 -1.63 -4.17 11.84
N VAL A 11 -1.03 -5.27 12.28
CA VAL A 11 -1.09 -5.72 13.67
C VAL A 11 0.30 -5.50 14.27
N GLY A 12 0.35 -4.80 15.40
CA GLY A 12 1.58 -4.45 16.10
C GLY A 12 1.88 -5.42 17.24
N PRO A 13 3.16 -5.56 17.65
CA PRO A 13 3.48 -6.28 18.86
C PRO A 13 3.09 -5.45 20.08
N PHE A 14 2.01 -5.84 20.74
CA PHE A 14 1.67 -5.34 22.07
C PHE A 14 2.36 -6.22 23.11
N THR A 15 2.69 -5.63 24.26
CA THR A 15 3.28 -6.35 25.40
C THR A 15 2.27 -6.60 26.51
N HIS A 16 1.16 -5.85 26.54
CA HIS A 16 0.09 -6.00 27.52
C HIS A 16 -1.25 -5.45 26.99
N MET A 17 -2.35 -6.16 27.25
CA MET A 17 -3.74 -5.68 27.13
C MET A 17 -4.53 -6.22 28.31
N GLU A 18 -5.31 -5.36 28.97
CA GLU A 18 -6.17 -5.78 30.09
C GLU A 18 -7.22 -6.79 29.60
N GLY A 19 -7.35 -7.91 30.31
CA GLY A 19 -8.28 -8.98 29.94
C GLY A 19 -7.83 -9.87 28.77
N VAL A 20 -6.60 -9.74 28.27
CA VAL A 20 -6.03 -10.58 27.20
C VAL A 20 -4.75 -11.26 27.69
N ASP A 21 -4.61 -12.56 27.45
CA ASP A 21 -3.39 -13.30 27.80
C ASP A 21 -2.17 -12.77 27.02
N VAL A 22 -1.03 -12.65 27.67
CA VAL A 22 0.21 -12.08 27.09
C VAL A 22 0.63 -12.81 25.80
N ALA A 23 0.37 -14.11 25.66
CA ALA A 23 0.65 -14.87 24.43
C ALA A 23 -0.26 -14.48 23.24
N ASP A 24 -1.42 -13.94 23.56
CA ASP A 24 -2.47 -13.57 22.60
C ASP A 24 -2.44 -12.09 22.25
N VAL A 25 -1.89 -11.24 23.13
CA VAL A 25 -1.74 -9.79 22.98
C VAL A 25 -1.25 -9.34 21.57
N PRO A 26 -0.26 -9.96 20.91
CA PRO A 26 0.18 -9.56 19.56
C PRO A 26 -0.85 -9.79 18.45
N LYS A 27 -1.99 -10.42 18.72
CA LYS A 27 -3.04 -10.73 17.74
C LYS A 27 -4.15 -9.67 17.66
N TYR A 28 -4.25 -8.78 18.66
CA TYR A 28 -5.45 -7.95 18.86
C TYR A 28 -5.28 -6.47 18.53
N GLY A 29 -4.06 -5.92 18.55
CA GLY A 29 -3.85 -4.49 18.40
C GLY A 29 -3.07 -4.10 17.15
N GLY A 30 -3.37 -2.93 16.57
CA GLY A 30 -2.59 -2.30 15.51
C GLY A 30 -1.51 -1.36 16.04
N SER A 31 -0.43 -1.14 15.30
CA SER A 31 0.77 -0.40 15.79
C SER A 31 0.62 1.13 15.94
N VAL A 32 -0.54 1.72 15.62
CA VAL A 32 -0.71 3.18 15.52
C VAL A 32 -1.53 3.74 16.67
N ARG A 33 -0.88 4.57 17.50
CA ARG A 33 -1.49 5.24 18.65
C ARG A 33 -2.65 6.18 18.28
N LEU A 34 -2.57 6.85 17.14
CA LEU A 34 -3.62 7.77 16.68
C LEU A 34 -4.94 7.06 16.35
N ALA A 35 -4.90 5.76 16.09
CA ALA A 35 -6.07 4.94 15.87
C ALA A 35 -6.50 4.20 17.15
N ASP A 36 -6.06 4.66 18.33
CA ASP A 36 -6.27 3.98 19.61
C ASP A 36 -5.90 2.50 19.56
N TYR A 37 -4.84 2.19 18.81
CA TYR A 37 -4.38 0.82 18.57
C TYR A 37 -5.42 -0.11 17.92
N CYS A 38 -6.50 0.43 17.36
CA CYS A 38 -7.43 -0.33 16.55
C CYS A 38 -6.71 -0.85 15.30
N PRO A 39 -6.77 -2.16 14.99
CA PRO A 39 -6.18 -2.68 13.77
C PRO A 39 -6.96 -2.15 12.56
N PHE A 40 -6.25 -1.50 11.63
CA PHE A 40 -6.79 -1.05 10.36
C PHE A 40 -5.86 -1.41 9.21
N THR A 41 -6.37 -1.36 8.00
CA THR A 41 -5.56 -1.62 6.81
C THR A 41 -4.66 -0.43 6.51
N GLN A 42 -3.35 -0.64 6.51
CA GLN A 42 -2.35 0.39 6.26
C GLN A 42 -1.74 0.25 4.87
N PRO A 43 -1.41 1.36 4.20
CA PRO A 43 -0.65 1.32 2.97
C PRO A 43 0.74 0.73 3.24
N TYR A 44 1.21 -0.11 2.31
CA TYR A 44 2.52 -0.74 2.40
C TYR A 44 3.57 0.14 1.71
N MET A 45 4.70 0.36 2.37
CA MET A 45 5.90 0.91 1.75
C MET A 45 7.01 -0.14 1.81
N GLU A 46 7.62 -0.41 0.66
CA GLU A 46 8.71 -1.36 0.58
C GLU A 46 9.99 -0.72 1.10
N LYS A 47 10.54 -1.18 2.24
CA LYS A 47 11.72 -0.55 2.87
C LYS A 47 12.95 -0.44 1.96
N SER A 48 13.09 -1.35 0.99
CA SER A 48 14.23 -1.43 0.08
C SER A 48 14.03 -0.71 -1.25
N SER A 49 12.88 -0.06 -1.46
CA SER A 49 12.59 0.68 -2.69
C SER A 49 11.78 1.93 -2.39
N SER A 50 11.63 2.83 -3.37
CA SER A 50 10.68 3.94 -3.28
C SER A 50 9.23 3.51 -3.57
N ARG A 51 8.98 2.19 -3.72
CA ARG A 51 7.66 1.68 -4.10
C ARG A 51 6.72 1.72 -2.90
N THR A 52 5.59 2.34 -3.15
CA THR A 52 4.45 2.41 -2.25
C THR A 52 3.37 1.44 -2.72
N SER A 53 2.26 1.37 -1.99
CA SER A 53 1.10 0.60 -2.43
C SER A 53 0.06 1.45 -3.17
N GLN A 54 0.43 2.68 -3.55
CA GLN A 54 -0.50 3.64 -4.13
C GLN A 54 -0.82 3.32 -5.61
N CYS A 55 -2.10 3.19 -5.95
CA CYS A 55 -2.49 2.83 -7.32
C CYS A 55 -2.26 3.96 -8.32
N ALA A 56 -2.24 5.22 -7.87
CA ALA A 56 -2.02 6.38 -8.72
C ALA A 56 -0.57 6.50 -9.25
N PHE A 57 0.40 5.87 -8.57
CA PHE A 57 1.83 6.07 -8.84
C PHE A 57 2.34 5.02 -9.83
N ILE A 58 2.75 5.48 -11.02
CA ILE A 58 3.21 4.61 -12.10
C ILE A 58 4.46 3.81 -11.74
N ASP A 59 5.32 4.34 -10.87
CA ASP A 59 6.56 3.69 -10.41
C ASP A 59 6.30 2.43 -9.56
N ASN A 60 5.07 2.24 -9.09
CA ASN A 60 4.67 1.02 -8.40
C ASN A 60 4.41 -0.15 -9.35
N LYS A 61 4.39 0.09 -10.67
CA LYS A 61 4.18 -0.96 -11.68
C LYS A 61 5.29 -2.01 -11.64
N VAL A 62 4.91 -3.29 -11.64
CA VAL A 62 5.83 -4.41 -11.87
C VAL A 62 5.98 -4.70 -13.36
N GLU A 63 7.11 -5.29 -13.76
CA GLU A 63 7.26 -5.81 -15.12
C GLU A 63 6.14 -6.80 -15.46
N ASP A 64 5.66 -6.76 -16.70
CA ASP A 64 4.44 -7.48 -17.11
C ASP A 64 4.53 -9.00 -16.91
N LYS A 65 5.73 -9.58 -17.04
CA LYS A 65 5.97 -11.02 -16.79
C LYS A 65 5.73 -11.45 -15.33
N PHE A 66 5.81 -10.50 -14.39
CA PHE A 66 5.59 -10.69 -12.95
C PHE A 66 4.24 -10.13 -12.49
N ASN A 67 3.45 -9.54 -13.39
CA ASN A 67 2.13 -8.99 -13.10
C ASN A 67 1.04 -10.09 -13.09
N TYR A 68 1.05 -10.91 -12.05
CA TYR A 68 0.14 -12.07 -11.97
C TYR A 68 -1.34 -11.68 -11.80
N LEU A 69 -1.61 -10.53 -11.16
CA LEU A 69 -2.96 -10.03 -10.86
C LEU A 69 -3.50 -9.07 -11.95
N ARG A 70 -2.71 -8.83 -13.01
CA ARG A 70 -3.01 -7.88 -14.09
C ARG A 70 -3.30 -6.47 -13.58
N GLU A 71 -2.48 -6.02 -12.64
CA GLU A 71 -2.61 -4.69 -12.05
C GLU A 71 -2.21 -3.61 -13.05
N ALA A 72 -2.92 -2.49 -13.00
CA ALA A 72 -2.59 -1.26 -13.69
C ALA A 72 -2.39 -0.15 -12.66
N PHE A 73 -1.35 0.65 -12.87
CA PHE A 73 -1.00 1.80 -12.05
C PHE A 73 -1.05 3.08 -12.89
N GLY A 74 -1.39 4.18 -12.25
CA GLY A 74 -1.54 5.51 -12.85
C GLY A 74 -2.77 6.24 -12.32
N TYR A 75 -2.91 7.53 -12.64
CA TYR A 75 -3.94 8.42 -12.08
C TYR A 75 -5.39 7.92 -12.15
N SER A 76 -5.71 7.11 -13.16
CA SER A 76 -7.04 6.52 -13.32
C SER A 76 -7.21 5.16 -12.63
N SER A 77 -6.23 4.72 -11.85
CA SER A 77 -6.23 3.42 -11.19
C SER A 77 -6.64 3.52 -9.72
N ILE A 78 -7.49 2.59 -9.31
CA ILE A 78 -7.96 2.44 -7.92
C ILE A 78 -7.66 1.05 -7.42
N CYS A 79 -7.61 0.90 -6.10
CA CYS A 79 -7.59 -0.41 -5.49
C CYS A 79 -9.01 -1.03 -5.58
N LEU A 80 -9.08 -2.29 -6.00
CA LEU A 80 -10.29 -3.10 -5.97
C LEU A 80 -10.03 -4.35 -5.14
N ARG A 81 -11.02 -4.77 -4.35
CA ARG A 81 -10.96 -6.01 -3.59
C ARG A 81 -11.10 -7.21 -4.53
N HIS A 82 -10.37 -8.27 -4.21
CA HIS A 82 -10.57 -9.58 -4.81
C HIS A 82 -11.49 -10.40 -3.93
N LYS A 83 -12.40 -11.18 -4.54
CA LYS A 83 -13.15 -12.22 -3.84
C LYS A 83 -12.57 -13.58 -4.21
N GLY A 84 -12.25 -14.38 -3.20
CA GLY A 84 -11.64 -15.69 -3.40
C GLY A 84 -10.22 -15.59 -3.97
N THR A 85 -9.79 -16.65 -4.64
CA THR A 85 -8.41 -16.81 -5.09
C THR A 85 -8.23 -16.33 -6.53
N TRP A 86 -7.19 -15.54 -6.77
CA TRP A 86 -6.72 -15.25 -8.12
C TRP A 86 -5.86 -16.40 -8.64
N SER A 87 -6.02 -16.78 -9.91
CA SER A 87 -5.26 -17.87 -10.51
C SER A 87 -4.75 -17.53 -11.89
N LEU A 88 -3.66 -18.18 -12.26
CA LEU A 88 -2.99 -18.09 -13.55
C LEU A 88 -2.85 -19.50 -14.13
N GLN A 89 -3.21 -19.69 -15.40
CA GLN A 89 -3.02 -20.95 -16.10
C GLN A 89 -2.34 -20.72 -17.44
N LEU A 90 -1.30 -21.48 -17.75
CA LEU A 90 -0.71 -21.50 -19.09
C LEU A 90 -1.62 -22.31 -20.02
N VAL A 91 -1.95 -21.76 -21.20
CA VAL A 91 -2.75 -22.46 -22.20
C VAL A 91 -2.07 -23.77 -22.59
N GLY A 92 -2.85 -24.85 -22.67
CA GLY A 92 -2.34 -26.20 -22.92
C GLY A 92 -1.67 -26.87 -21.72
N LYS A 93 -1.57 -26.20 -20.56
CA LYS A 93 -1.13 -26.81 -19.30
C LYS A 93 -2.31 -26.87 -18.32
N GLY A 94 -2.52 -28.03 -17.69
CA GLY A 94 -3.62 -28.23 -16.74
C GLY A 94 -3.40 -27.60 -15.35
N GLN A 95 -2.17 -27.23 -15.01
CA GLN A 95 -1.84 -26.72 -13.68
C GLN A 95 -2.12 -25.22 -13.55
N LYS A 96 -2.83 -24.85 -12.48
CA LYS A 96 -3.03 -23.47 -12.05
C LYS A 96 -1.93 -23.02 -11.08
N LEU A 97 -1.46 -21.79 -11.26
CA LEU A 97 -0.57 -21.08 -10.36
C LEU A 97 -1.40 -20.08 -9.56
N TYR A 98 -1.15 -20.02 -8.25
CA TYR A 98 -1.84 -19.11 -7.34
C TYR A 98 -0.83 -18.12 -6.77
N PRO A 99 -0.98 -16.80 -7.03
CA PRO A 99 -0.11 -15.80 -6.44
C PRO A 99 -0.15 -15.88 -4.92
N ARG A 100 0.97 -15.65 -4.23
CA ARG A 100 1.00 -15.64 -2.75
C ARG A 100 0.35 -14.40 -2.14
N ARG A 101 0.25 -13.32 -2.92
CA ARG A 101 -0.34 -12.05 -2.52
C ARG A 101 -1.54 -11.80 -3.43
N TYR A 102 -2.74 -11.94 -2.88
CA TYR A 102 -4.03 -11.66 -3.51
C TYR A 102 -4.99 -11.17 -2.42
N GLY A 103 -6.12 -10.58 -2.81
CA GLY A 103 -7.10 -10.01 -1.88
C GLY A 103 -7.47 -8.58 -2.24
N ALA A 104 -6.55 -7.86 -2.89
CA ALA A 104 -6.83 -6.62 -3.59
C ALA A 104 -5.74 -6.35 -4.63
N GLY A 105 -6.02 -5.45 -5.57
CA GLY A 105 -5.04 -4.98 -6.56
C GLY A 105 -5.44 -3.66 -7.20
N CYS A 106 -4.51 -3.04 -7.91
CA CYS A 106 -4.75 -1.77 -8.61
C CYS A 106 -5.28 -1.99 -10.03
N TYR A 107 -6.39 -1.33 -10.38
CA TYR A 107 -7.02 -1.44 -11.70
C TYR A 107 -7.41 -0.08 -12.23
N ARG A 108 -7.14 0.15 -13.51
CA ARG A 108 -7.63 1.33 -14.23
C ARG A 108 -9.14 1.27 -14.31
N VAL A 109 -9.79 2.40 -14.05
CA VAL A 109 -11.23 2.53 -14.27
C VAL A 109 -11.57 3.85 -14.94
N GLU A 110 -12.74 3.88 -15.57
CA GLU A 110 -13.32 5.03 -16.24
C GLU A 110 -14.73 5.24 -15.73
N CYS A 111 -15.00 6.45 -15.22
CA CYS A 111 -16.27 6.80 -14.59
C CYS A 111 -17.28 7.28 -15.62
N GLY A 112 -18.53 6.85 -15.48
CA GLY A 112 -19.64 7.44 -16.22
C GLY A 112 -19.87 8.90 -15.84
N SER A 113 -20.76 9.59 -16.57
CA SER A 113 -21.07 10.99 -16.25
C SER A 113 -21.95 11.12 -15.01
N LYS A 114 -22.74 10.10 -14.69
CA LYS A 114 -23.64 10.05 -13.53
C LYS A 114 -23.44 8.75 -12.76
N GLU A 115 -23.79 8.76 -11.47
CA GLU A 115 -23.75 7.58 -10.60
C GLU A 115 -24.58 6.40 -11.17
N SER A 116 -25.70 6.70 -11.82
CA SER A 116 -26.54 5.71 -12.53
C SER A 116 -25.84 5.00 -13.70
N ASP A 117 -24.83 5.64 -14.30
CA ASP A 117 -24.11 5.09 -15.45
C ASP A 117 -23.07 4.06 -15.01
N GLY A 118 -22.71 4.06 -13.73
CA GLY A 118 -21.67 3.21 -13.15
C GLY A 118 -20.27 3.61 -13.59
N PHE A 119 -19.34 2.66 -13.53
CA PHE A 119 -17.97 2.84 -14.02
C PHE A 119 -17.46 1.54 -14.64
N VAL A 120 -16.45 1.67 -15.50
CA VAL A 120 -15.83 0.56 -16.22
C VAL A 120 -14.47 0.27 -15.62
N VAL A 121 -14.19 -1.00 -15.33
CA VAL A 121 -12.90 -1.52 -14.89
C VAL A 121 -12.17 -2.15 -16.08
N TYR A 122 -10.89 -1.81 -16.24
CA TYR A 122 -10.03 -2.35 -17.28
C TYR A 122 -9.12 -3.42 -16.69
N VAL A 123 -9.18 -4.62 -17.25
CA VAL A 123 -8.21 -5.70 -17.00
C VAL A 123 -7.62 -6.09 -18.34
N ASP A 124 -6.40 -5.65 -18.60
CA ASP A 124 -5.75 -5.73 -19.91
C ASP A 124 -6.62 -5.10 -21.02
N ASN A 125 -6.97 -5.90 -22.02
CA ASN A 125 -7.79 -5.49 -23.16
C ASN A 125 -9.29 -5.80 -22.94
N THR A 126 -9.68 -6.24 -21.74
CA THR A 126 -11.07 -6.57 -21.41
C THR A 126 -11.63 -5.56 -20.42
N THR A 127 -12.87 -5.15 -20.64
CA THR A 127 -13.59 -4.22 -19.78
C THR A 127 -14.73 -4.90 -19.04
N TYR A 128 -14.96 -4.47 -17.80
CA TYR A 128 -16.00 -4.99 -16.92
C TYR A 128 -16.76 -3.82 -16.31
N LYS A 129 -18.08 -3.85 -16.35
CA LYS A 129 -18.90 -2.73 -15.87
C LYS A 129 -19.41 -2.97 -14.44
N CYS A 130 -19.14 -2.00 -13.56
CA CYS A 130 -19.73 -1.90 -12.23
C CYS A 130 -21.00 -1.04 -12.30
N HIS A 131 -22.14 -1.61 -11.92
CA HIS A 131 -23.43 -0.95 -11.83
C HIS A 131 -23.81 -0.61 -10.38
N THR A 132 -23.51 -1.52 -9.45
CA THR A 132 -23.85 -1.37 -8.04
C THR A 132 -22.66 -1.72 -7.15
N GLU A 133 -22.69 -1.21 -5.92
CA GLU A 133 -21.75 -1.62 -4.89
C GLU A 133 -21.87 -3.13 -4.61
N ASP A 134 -20.74 -3.74 -4.27
CA ASP A 134 -20.56 -5.17 -4.01
C ASP A 134 -20.89 -6.11 -5.19
N GLN A 135 -21.15 -5.57 -6.39
CA GLN A 135 -21.23 -6.39 -7.60
C GLN A 135 -19.91 -7.14 -7.84
N GLU A 136 -20.03 -8.43 -8.14
CA GLU A 136 -18.89 -9.31 -8.45
C GLU A 136 -18.65 -9.38 -9.96
N LEU A 137 -17.44 -9.01 -10.38
CA LEU A 137 -16.98 -9.12 -11.76
C LEU A 137 -16.09 -10.35 -11.89
N THR A 138 -16.58 -11.38 -12.57
CA THR A 138 -15.76 -12.56 -12.89
C THR A 138 -14.81 -12.21 -14.03
N VAL A 139 -13.52 -12.17 -13.73
CA VAL A 139 -12.45 -11.85 -14.68
C VAL A 139 -11.92 -13.12 -15.31
N SER A 140 -11.80 -13.12 -16.63
CA SER A 140 -11.07 -14.12 -17.39
C SER A 140 -10.32 -13.44 -18.54
N SER A 141 -9.04 -13.16 -18.35
CA SER A 141 -8.19 -12.46 -19.33
C SER A 141 -7.14 -13.41 -19.92
N LEU A 142 -7.06 -13.50 -21.26
CA LEU A 142 -6.02 -14.24 -21.97
C LEU A 142 -4.94 -13.29 -22.50
N VAL A 143 -3.72 -13.40 -21.96
CA VAL A 143 -2.58 -12.60 -22.41
C VAL A 143 -1.37 -13.50 -22.57
N ARG A 144 -0.72 -13.50 -23.75
CA ARG A 144 0.52 -14.25 -24.00
C ARG A 144 0.42 -15.74 -23.57
N GLN A 145 -0.64 -16.43 -24.00
CA GLN A 145 -0.93 -17.83 -23.65
C GLN A 145 -1.09 -18.09 -22.14
N ARG A 146 -1.50 -17.08 -21.38
CA ARG A 146 -1.77 -17.17 -19.96
C ARG A 146 -3.19 -16.69 -19.69
N VAL A 147 -4.00 -17.55 -19.09
CA VAL A 147 -5.36 -17.25 -18.63
C VAL A 147 -5.28 -16.81 -17.18
N HIS A 148 -5.67 -15.57 -16.91
CA HIS A 148 -5.79 -15.00 -15.57
C HIS A 148 -7.27 -15.04 -15.17
N THR A 149 -7.57 -15.64 -14.02
CA THR A 149 -8.94 -15.80 -13.53
C THR A 149 -9.05 -15.34 -12.09
N GLY A 150 -10.08 -14.54 -11.80
CA GLY A 150 -10.37 -14.05 -10.45
C GLY A 150 -11.71 -13.33 -10.39
N VAL A 151 -12.06 -12.80 -9.23
CA VAL A 151 -13.28 -12.01 -9.03
C VAL A 151 -12.92 -10.67 -8.42
N LEU A 152 -13.35 -9.59 -9.05
CA LEU A 152 -13.27 -8.23 -8.51
C LEU A 152 -14.58 -7.85 -7.84
N VAL A 153 -14.53 -7.11 -6.74
CA VAL A 153 -15.73 -6.58 -6.06
C VAL A 153 -15.81 -5.08 -6.28
N CYS A 154 -16.91 -4.63 -6.88
CA CYS A 154 -17.17 -3.22 -7.15
C CYS A 154 -17.35 -2.43 -5.85
N PRO A 155 -16.59 -1.35 -5.60
CA PRO A 155 -16.93 -0.37 -4.58
C PRO A 155 -18.14 0.48 -5.01
N SER A 156 -18.65 1.33 -4.12
CA SER A 156 -19.62 2.35 -4.51
C SER A 156 -19.05 3.31 -5.57
N TYR A 157 -19.93 3.89 -6.38
CA TYR A 157 -19.55 4.86 -7.41
C TYR A 157 -18.81 6.06 -6.81
N ARG A 158 -19.29 6.58 -5.65
CA ARG A 158 -18.64 7.71 -4.97
C ARG A 158 -17.21 7.39 -4.57
N GLU A 159 -16.95 6.17 -4.12
CA GLU A 159 -15.59 5.76 -3.78
C GLU A 159 -14.70 5.63 -5.02
N ALA A 160 -15.19 4.99 -6.08
CA ALA A 160 -14.42 4.85 -7.30
C ALA A 160 -14.13 6.20 -7.99
N CYS A 161 -15.13 7.09 -8.03
CA CYS A 161 -15.14 8.22 -8.95
C CYS A 161 -14.98 9.59 -8.28
N MET A 162 -15.43 9.76 -7.03
CA MET A 162 -15.40 11.07 -6.36
C MET A 162 -14.19 11.25 -5.43
N LYS A 163 -13.66 10.17 -4.83
CA LYS A 163 -12.42 10.24 -4.00
C LYS A 163 -11.14 10.50 -4.82
N ARG A 164 -11.24 10.54 -6.16
CA ARG A 164 -10.10 10.81 -7.05
C ARG A 164 -9.61 12.26 -7.01
N THR A 165 -10.50 13.22 -6.73
CA THR A 165 -10.20 14.66 -6.81
C THR A 165 -9.10 15.10 -5.84
N VAL A 166 -8.96 14.42 -4.70
CA VAL A 166 -7.94 14.76 -3.68
C VAL A 166 -6.54 14.26 -4.08
N LEU A 167 -6.44 13.11 -4.77
CA LEU A 167 -5.13 12.59 -5.24
C LEU A 167 -4.61 13.32 -6.46
N HIS A 168 -5.48 13.85 -7.32
CA HIS A 168 -5.06 14.75 -8.40
C HIS A 168 -4.37 16.00 -7.85
N TYR A 169 -4.84 16.53 -6.71
CA TYR A 169 -4.24 17.68 -6.06
C TYR A 169 -2.86 17.36 -5.48
N TYR A 170 -2.71 16.21 -4.81
CA TYR A 170 -1.43 15.81 -4.21
C TYR A 170 -0.38 15.36 -5.23
N ALA A 171 -0.78 14.76 -6.35
CA ALA A 171 0.20 14.25 -7.31
C ALA A 171 0.74 15.31 -8.28
N ASP A 172 0.01 16.42 -8.50
CA ASP A 172 0.55 17.59 -9.20
C ASP A 172 1.54 18.36 -8.30
N ASP A 173 1.25 18.45 -7.00
CA ASP A 173 2.14 19.06 -5.99
C ASP A 173 3.43 18.27 -5.74
N GLN A 174 3.46 16.97 -6.03
CA GLN A 174 4.68 16.13 -5.91
C GLN A 174 5.74 16.43 -6.99
N LYS A 175 5.44 17.25 -8.01
CA LYS A 175 6.48 17.83 -8.88
C LYS A 175 7.23 18.97 -8.18
N GLU A 176 6.64 19.60 -7.17
CA GLU A 176 7.37 20.44 -6.23
C GLU A 176 7.84 19.59 -5.05
N VAL A 177 9.02 19.01 -5.25
CA VAL A 177 10.02 18.69 -4.22
C VAL A 177 9.40 18.48 -2.83
N ILE A 178 9.07 17.22 -2.48
CA ILE A 178 9.10 16.85 -1.06
C ILE A 178 10.50 17.27 -0.59
N PRO A 179 10.65 18.24 0.33
CA PRO A 179 11.97 18.50 0.88
C PRO A 179 12.39 17.18 1.51
N LYS A 180 13.47 16.58 0.98
CA LYS A 180 14.15 15.49 1.67
C LYS A 180 14.30 15.98 3.10
N TYR A 181 13.62 15.33 4.04
CA TYR A 181 13.85 15.60 5.45
C TYR A 181 15.30 15.19 5.70
N LYS A 182 16.20 16.17 5.59
CA LYS A 182 17.54 16.06 6.14
C LYS A 182 17.30 16.09 7.64
N GLY A 183 17.09 14.91 8.25
CA GLY A 183 17.27 14.78 9.67
C GLY A 183 18.67 15.32 9.96
N THR A 184 18.73 16.50 10.59
CA THR A 184 20.00 17.08 11.02
C THR A 184 20.53 16.18 12.13
N SER A 185 21.48 15.31 11.80
CA SER A 185 22.30 14.65 12.80
C SER A 185 23.14 15.73 13.48
N GLY A 186 22.64 16.22 14.62
CA GLY A 186 23.39 17.10 15.49
C GLY A 186 24.36 16.28 16.32
N VAL A 187 25.66 16.60 16.22
CA VAL A 187 26.69 16.06 17.09
C VAL A 187 27.03 17.15 18.10
N SER A 188 26.66 16.95 19.36
CA SER A 188 27.08 17.83 20.45
C SER A 188 28.36 17.26 21.07
N SER A 189 29.42 18.07 21.14
CA SER A 189 30.66 17.74 21.85
C SER A 189 30.89 18.74 22.98
N TRP A 190 31.23 18.23 24.16
CA TRP A 190 31.65 19.04 25.31
C TRP A 190 32.93 18.46 25.93
N SER A 191 33.78 19.35 26.43
CA SER A 191 35.02 18.98 27.12
C SER A 191 34.79 19.00 28.62
N VAL A 192 35.21 17.93 29.29
CA VAL A 192 35.31 17.89 30.76
C VAL A 192 36.79 17.83 31.12
N SER A 193 37.29 18.87 31.80
CA SER A 193 38.66 18.89 32.31
C SER A 193 38.65 18.52 33.78
N LEU A 194 39.50 17.55 34.14
CA LEU A 194 39.73 17.13 35.52
C LEU A 194 41.16 17.46 35.89
N THR A 195 41.32 18.23 36.96
CA THR A 195 42.63 18.66 37.46
C THR A 195 42.99 17.85 38.70
N LEU A 196 44.11 17.13 38.65
CA LEU A 196 44.65 16.37 39.77
C LEU A 196 46.07 16.91 40.05
N GLY A 197 46.18 17.75 41.08
CA GLY A 197 47.42 18.46 41.40
C GLY A 197 47.78 19.49 40.31
N VAL A 198 48.98 19.41 39.75
CA VAL A 198 49.48 20.30 38.69
C VAL A 198 49.19 19.81 37.26
N ALA A 199 48.54 18.65 37.11
CA ALA A 199 48.19 18.10 35.80
C ALA A 199 46.67 18.25 35.54
N THR A 200 46.33 18.80 34.38
CA THR A 200 44.95 18.86 33.88
C THR A 200 44.78 17.86 32.74
N VAL A 201 43.80 16.95 32.87
CA VAL A 201 43.44 16.01 31.81
C VAL A 201 42.05 16.39 31.29
N THR A 202 41.93 16.60 29.98
CA THR A 202 40.67 16.98 29.33
C THR A 202 40.12 15.81 28.52
N PHE A 203 38.86 15.44 28.78
CA PHE A 203 38.13 14.42 28.07
C PHE A 203 37.08 15.06 27.16
N GLN A 204 36.99 14.61 25.92
CA GLN A 204 35.94 15.00 24.97
C GLN A 204 34.83 13.95 25.02
N VAL A 205 33.61 14.38 25.32
CA VAL A 205 32.43 13.51 25.27
C VAL A 205 31.56 13.96 24.10
N ILE A 206 31.34 13.03 23.16
CA ILE A 206 30.60 13.27 21.92
C ILE A 206 29.29 12.50 21.99
N TRP A 207 28.16 13.20 21.80
CA TRP A 207 26.83 12.60 21.79
C TRP A 207 26.13 12.91 20.47
N SER A 208 25.45 11.91 19.89
CA SER A 208 24.78 12.04 18.59
C SER A 208 23.29 11.77 18.75
N HIS A 209 22.47 12.70 18.25
CA HIS A 209 21.01 12.54 18.17
C HIS A 209 20.53 12.42 16.75
N HIS A 210 19.57 11.53 16.56
CA HIS A 210 18.67 11.53 15.42
C HIS A 210 17.33 12.09 15.91
N LEU A 211 16.92 13.22 15.34
CA LEU A 211 15.54 13.74 15.39
C LEU A 211 14.86 13.40 14.07
#